data_AF-A0A970I3X3-F1
#
_entry.id   AF-A0A970I3X3-F1
#
_cell.length_a   1.000
_cell.length_b   1.000
_cell.length_c   1.000
_cell.angle_alpha   90.00
_cell.angle_beta   90.00
_cell.angle_gamma   90.00
#
_symmetry.space_group_name_H-M   'P 1'
#
loop_
_entity.id
_entity.type
_entity.pdbx_description
1 polymer ?
#
loop_
_entity_poly.entity_id
_entity_poly.type
_entity_poly.pdbx_seq_one_letter_code
_entity_poly.pdbx_strand_id
1 'polypeptide(L)'
;MKSSAKTAVILLFTFLLILPLTAQRAKQRETLQIKNIELLYPNPAVPYYHLKADLELPRASMIEVETEVNGKALRYLNLHKAGEEEDPGFPAMTHRPPSGAGLSQDNTLYGDMSVIGWVKWQPGQDYRIRISVRMKDHIQASPKDQIITAERTLTAPEKVKAFDPAWKSYKSVVLTETAGIDRKAEPVEVLLAFYPDEAEDIKRDIRVVAVDPVSYELTEVTSQVYDIQQHLEEDDLAPDEEGRPTRDVPVWFPTVSARVAFLADVPARSSRIFHIYYNNPDALARVYKSDLTVQGEDPGLQIENQQLSVVLHPKSGHLDQMTLKNKSGFPLYHRKETNGAIHWNPEIYAPPRPWTHTSDWDPPQNISSYSGPVKAETSVWGNLREIPEVDASVRYEFYPGKPYFISSTVLRINETLHCNALRNGEIVIKRELITHAAWYDVIRDKVIIYDVTKMPDLTDLFMEADVPWITFYNEEEGVGFAGIQLEYSNSGLENPSRLLNPFFYITGGPWIYWARALSLPFLSSNMQQMVPAMKGNIFSEKWAYLMYETVKGAEPWAPVIEHMKALTSPLRIQLVEEVDDRVSKTVTELYVDDGKSGWEGRDTGRH
;
A
#
# COMPACT_ATOMS: atom_id res chain seq x y z
N MET A 1 -60.51 -60.13 83.73
CA MET A 1 -59.79 -60.94 84.75
C MET A 1 -58.47 -61.39 84.16
N LYS A 2 -57.37 -60.97 84.78
CA LYS A 2 -56.05 -61.63 84.94
C LYS A 2 -55.48 -62.44 83.76
N SER A 3 -54.29 -62.04 83.28
CA SER A 3 -53.01 -62.76 83.45
C SER A 3 -52.75 -63.76 82.31
N SER A 4 -51.59 -63.97 81.71
CA SER A 4 -50.19 -63.55 81.87
C SER A 4 -49.51 -63.99 80.56
N ALA A 5 -48.60 -63.20 79.99
CA ALA A 5 -47.73 -63.67 78.90
C ALA A 5 -46.31 -63.14 79.10
N LYS A 6 -45.38 -64.06 79.39
CA LYS A 6 -43.94 -63.87 79.21
C LYS A 6 -43.47 -65.02 78.33
N THR A 7 -42.82 -64.71 77.22
CA THR A 7 -41.54 -65.30 76.78
C THR A 7 -41.09 -64.49 75.57
N ALA A 8 -40.00 -63.74 75.73
CA ALA A 8 -39.37 -62.94 74.68
C ALA A 8 -38.37 -63.82 73.92
N VAL A 9 -38.48 -63.87 72.60
CA VAL A 9 -37.47 -64.40 71.68
C VAL A 9 -36.79 -63.22 71.01
N ILE A 10 -35.47 -63.19 71.13
CA ILE A 10 -34.55 -62.21 70.55
C ILE A 10 -34.41 -62.51 69.05
N LEU A 11 -34.73 -61.53 68.20
CA LEU A 11 -34.46 -61.56 66.76
C LEU A 11 -33.56 -60.36 66.44
N LEU A 12 -32.29 -60.66 66.14
CA LEU A 12 -31.28 -59.71 65.67
C LEU A 12 -31.69 -59.20 64.28
N PHE A 13 -31.99 -57.91 64.15
CA PHE A 13 -32.09 -57.23 62.86
C PHE A 13 -30.80 -56.45 62.60
N THR A 14 -30.03 -56.90 61.61
CA THR A 14 -28.84 -56.23 61.09
C THR A 14 -29.28 -55.01 60.27
N PHE A 15 -29.14 -53.81 60.83
CA PHE A 15 -29.32 -52.55 60.09
C PHE A 15 -28.03 -52.27 59.30
N LEU A 16 -28.08 -52.43 57.98
CA LEU A 16 -27.04 -51.95 57.07
C LEU A 16 -27.15 -50.42 56.98
N LEU A 17 -26.29 -49.70 57.71
CA LEU A 17 -26.07 -48.27 57.52
C LEU A 17 -25.26 -48.08 56.23
N ILE A 18 -25.93 -47.70 55.15
CA ILE A 18 -25.28 -47.16 53.95
C ILE A 18 -24.95 -45.69 54.25
N LEU A 19 -23.72 -45.44 54.72
CA LEU A 19 -23.13 -44.11 54.71
C LEU A 19 -22.84 -43.74 53.25
N PRO A 20 -23.24 -42.55 52.75
CA PRO A 20 -22.70 -42.06 51.50
C PRO A 20 -21.23 -41.73 51.73
N LEU A 21 -20.33 -42.52 51.13
CA LEU A 21 -18.98 -42.06 50.86
C LEU A 21 -19.09 -40.89 49.88
N THR A 22 -19.19 -39.67 50.42
CA THR A 22 -18.75 -38.47 49.73
C THR A 22 -17.24 -38.61 49.55
N ALA A 23 -16.85 -39.30 48.48
CA ALA A 23 -15.51 -39.19 47.94
C ALA A 23 -15.31 -37.73 47.56
N GLN A 24 -14.69 -36.95 48.45
CA GLN A 24 -13.99 -35.73 48.10
C GLN A 24 -12.92 -36.14 47.09
N ARG A 25 -13.29 -36.18 45.81
CA ARG A 25 -12.33 -36.07 44.71
C ARG A 25 -11.69 -34.70 44.93
N ALA A 26 -10.50 -34.69 45.52
CA ALA A 26 -9.66 -33.51 45.51
C ALA A 26 -9.61 -33.06 44.05
N LYS A 27 -10.22 -31.91 43.75
CA LYS A 27 -10.23 -31.31 42.43
C LYS A 27 -8.77 -31.05 42.10
N GLN A 28 -8.14 -31.95 41.36
CA GLN A 28 -6.77 -31.84 40.91
C GLN A 28 -6.71 -30.47 40.23
N ARG A 29 -5.88 -29.54 40.75
CA ARG A 29 -5.77 -28.20 40.17
C ARG A 29 -5.30 -28.38 38.74
N GLU A 30 -6.20 -28.21 37.79
CA GLU A 30 -5.84 -28.23 36.39
C GLU A 30 -4.89 -27.05 36.16
N THR A 31 -3.70 -27.33 35.66
CA THR A 31 -2.66 -26.34 35.38
C THR A 31 -2.56 -26.15 33.88
N LEU A 32 -2.31 -24.92 33.43
CA LEU A 32 -2.02 -24.65 32.02
C LEU A 32 -0.71 -25.35 31.64
N GLN A 33 -0.76 -26.23 30.64
CA GLN A 33 0.43 -26.89 30.11
C GLN A 33 0.99 -26.07 28.96
N ILE A 34 2.27 -25.73 29.05
CA ILE A 34 3.03 -25.07 27.98
C ILE A 34 3.88 -26.16 27.33
N LYS A 35 3.56 -26.52 26.09
CA LYS A 35 4.33 -27.47 25.28
C LYS A 35 5.64 -26.86 24.80
N ASN A 36 5.56 -25.61 24.34
CA ASN A 36 6.70 -24.81 23.91
C ASN A 36 6.44 -23.33 24.18
N ILE A 37 7.48 -22.56 24.45
CA ILE A 37 7.37 -21.10 24.56
C ILE A 37 8.71 -20.44 24.24
N GLU A 38 8.71 -19.52 23.27
CA GLU A 38 9.93 -18.95 22.71
C GLU A 38 9.73 -17.49 22.31
N LEU A 39 10.81 -16.71 22.38
CA LEU A 39 10.92 -15.39 21.77
C LEU A 39 11.57 -15.55 20.39
N LEU A 40 10.92 -15.06 19.34
CA LEU A 40 11.26 -15.32 17.96
C LEU A 40 11.50 -14.03 17.18
N TYR A 41 12.40 -14.14 16.19
CA TYR A 41 12.69 -13.07 15.24
C TYR A 41 11.55 -12.92 14.22
N PRO A 42 11.42 -11.74 13.59
CA PRO A 42 10.47 -11.51 12.51
C PRO A 42 10.63 -12.51 11.35
N ASN A 43 9.50 -12.93 10.77
CA ASN A 43 9.42 -13.65 9.50
C ASN A 43 8.20 -13.12 8.70
N PRO A 44 8.09 -13.37 7.39
CA PRO A 44 6.96 -12.90 6.60
C PRO A 44 5.56 -13.12 7.21
N ALA A 45 5.31 -14.26 7.86
CA ALA A 45 4.02 -14.57 8.49
C ALA A 45 3.79 -13.76 9.77
N VAL A 46 4.85 -13.58 10.59
CA VAL A 46 4.84 -12.79 11.81
C VAL A 46 5.93 -11.73 11.73
N PRO A 47 5.66 -10.58 11.06
CA PRO A 47 6.71 -9.66 10.61
C PRO A 47 7.20 -8.71 11.71
N TYR A 48 7.24 -9.18 12.94
CA TYR A 48 7.65 -8.42 14.12
C TYR A 48 8.29 -9.36 15.14
N TYR A 49 9.07 -8.78 16.06
CA TYR A 49 9.60 -9.52 17.21
C TYR A 49 8.45 -9.99 18.06
N HIS A 50 8.38 -11.29 18.33
CA HIS A 50 7.19 -11.89 18.95
C HIS A 50 7.53 -12.97 19.96
N LEU A 51 6.56 -13.22 20.82
CA LEU A 51 6.45 -14.43 21.63
C LEU A 51 5.56 -15.42 20.88
N LYS A 52 5.96 -16.69 20.83
CA LYS A 52 5.09 -17.81 20.47
C LYS A 52 5.01 -18.79 21.64
N ALA A 53 3.79 -19.18 22.03
CA ALA A 53 3.56 -20.19 23.07
C ALA A 53 2.58 -21.25 22.56
N ASP A 54 3.00 -22.51 22.56
CA ASP A 54 2.13 -23.65 22.24
C ASP A 54 1.57 -24.21 23.55
N LEU A 55 0.25 -24.19 23.67
CA LEU A 55 -0.50 -24.47 24.88
C LEU A 55 -1.39 -25.69 24.70
N GLU A 56 -1.50 -26.50 25.76
CA GLU A 56 -2.46 -27.59 25.87
C GLU A 56 -3.40 -27.32 27.04
N LEU A 57 -4.69 -27.29 26.74
CA LEU A 57 -5.75 -27.14 27.73
C LEU A 57 -6.10 -28.51 28.32
N PRO A 58 -6.43 -28.56 29.63
CA PRO A 58 -6.83 -29.80 30.30
C PRO A 58 -8.11 -30.43 29.71
N ARG A 59 -8.92 -29.61 29.04
CA ARG A 59 -10.11 -29.99 28.28
C ARG A 59 -10.38 -28.95 27.20
N ALA A 60 -11.05 -29.37 26.13
CA ALA A 60 -11.49 -28.42 25.12
C ALA A 60 -12.47 -27.39 25.71
N SER A 61 -12.26 -26.10 25.40
CA SER A 61 -13.03 -25.00 26.00
C SER A 61 -13.08 -23.80 25.07
N MET A 62 -14.13 -22.99 25.19
CA MET A 62 -14.06 -21.60 24.76
C MET A 62 -13.11 -20.86 25.70
N ILE A 63 -12.38 -19.87 25.18
CA ILE A 63 -11.30 -19.24 25.94
C ILE A 63 -11.24 -17.73 25.80
N GLU A 64 -10.66 -17.10 26.81
CA GLU A 64 -10.01 -15.79 26.72
C GLU A 64 -8.57 -15.96 27.17
N VAL A 65 -7.62 -15.46 26.38
CA VAL A 65 -6.18 -15.54 26.69
C VAL A 65 -5.67 -14.15 27.01
N GLU A 66 -4.94 -14.04 28.10
CA GLU A 66 -4.17 -12.86 28.47
C GLU A 66 -2.71 -13.27 28.64
N THR A 67 -1.79 -12.49 28.08
CA THR A 67 -0.36 -12.69 28.26
C THR A 67 0.25 -11.42 28.80
N GLU A 68 1.00 -11.51 29.89
CA GLU A 68 1.80 -10.43 30.44
C GLU A 68 3.29 -10.68 30.18
N VAL A 69 4.01 -9.65 29.78
CA VAL A 69 5.47 -9.64 29.66
C VAL A 69 6.03 -8.58 30.60
N ASN A 70 6.89 -8.99 31.54
CA ASN A 70 7.42 -8.15 32.61
C ASN A 70 6.33 -7.39 33.40
N GLY A 71 5.17 -8.02 33.57
CA GLY A 71 4.02 -7.46 34.28
C GLY A 71 3.15 -6.50 33.45
N LYS A 72 3.48 -6.23 32.18
CA LYS A 72 2.61 -5.50 31.25
C LYS A 72 1.81 -6.50 30.41
N ALA A 73 0.48 -6.41 30.46
CA ALA A 73 -0.39 -7.20 29.59
C ALA A 73 -0.20 -6.78 28.12
N LEU A 74 -0.02 -7.77 27.23
CA LEU A 74 -0.01 -7.55 25.80
C LEU A 74 -1.39 -7.13 25.34
N ARG A 75 -1.41 -6.16 24.42
CA ARG A 75 -2.66 -5.54 24.00
C ARG A 75 -3.50 -6.45 23.11
N TYR A 76 -2.84 -7.26 22.30
CA TYR A 76 -3.46 -8.13 21.32
C TYR A 76 -2.65 -9.42 21.16
N LEU A 77 -3.35 -10.53 20.91
CA LEU A 77 -2.78 -11.85 20.71
C LEU A 77 -3.44 -12.50 19.50
N ASN A 78 -2.63 -13.11 18.64
CA ASN A 78 -3.13 -14.02 17.61
C ASN A 78 -3.22 -15.43 18.19
N LEU A 79 -4.35 -16.09 17.93
CA LEU A 79 -4.62 -17.45 18.37
C LEU A 79 -4.78 -18.34 17.13
N HIS A 80 -4.03 -19.43 17.09
CA HIS A 80 -4.12 -20.44 16.04
C HIS A 80 -4.45 -21.78 16.68
N LYS A 81 -5.31 -22.58 16.05
CA LYS A 81 -5.50 -23.97 16.49
C LYS A 81 -4.28 -24.79 16.12
N ALA A 82 -4.08 -25.89 16.83
CA ALA A 82 -3.12 -26.90 16.41
C ALA A 82 -3.39 -27.34 14.96
N GLY A 83 -2.35 -27.29 14.13
CA GLY A 83 -2.42 -27.63 12.70
C GLY A 83 -2.77 -26.47 11.76
N GLU A 84 -3.05 -25.26 12.27
CA GLU A 84 -3.26 -24.04 11.48
C GLU A 84 -1.95 -23.21 11.34
N GLU A 85 -0.80 -23.88 11.33
CA GLU A 85 0.49 -23.21 11.22
C GLU A 85 0.68 -22.61 9.82
N GLU A 86 1.02 -21.32 9.78
CA GLU A 86 1.31 -20.62 8.54
C GLU A 86 2.76 -20.87 8.11
N ASP A 87 2.99 -20.88 6.79
CA ASP A 87 4.34 -20.98 6.24
C ASP A 87 5.12 -19.68 6.57
N PRO A 88 6.21 -19.75 7.37
CA PRO A 88 6.95 -18.56 7.77
C PRO A 88 7.61 -17.85 6.60
N GLY A 89 7.74 -18.47 5.43
CA GLY A 89 8.29 -17.87 4.22
C GLY A 89 7.33 -16.92 3.50
N PHE A 90 6.03 -16.93 3.87
CA PHE A 90 5.01 -16.12 3.22
C PHE A 90 4.19 -15.28 4.22
N PRO A 91 3.58 -14.18 3.77
CA PRO A 91 2.74 -13.39 4.63
C PRO A 91 1.51 -14.18 5.09
N ALA A 92 1.06 -13.89 6.31
CA ALA A 92 -0.11 -14.53 6.90
C ALA A 92 -1.31 -14.47 5.96
N MET A 93 -1.98 -15.61 5.76
CA MET A 93 -3.19 -15.67 4.93
C MET A 93 -4.40 -15.15 5.70
N THR A 94 -4.40 -15.33 7.01
CA THR A 94 -5.50 -14.96 7.88
C THR A 94 -5.13 -13.76 8.73
N HIS A 95 -6.04 -12.80 8.84
CA HIS A 95 -5.92 -11.68 9.75
C HIS A 95 -7.23 -11.51 10.51
N ARG A 96 -7.15 -11.59 11.84
CA ARG A 96 -8.26 -11.21 12.72
C ARG A 96 -7.98 -9.80 13.22
N PRO A 97 -8.87 -8.83 12.99
CA PRO A 97 -8.66 -7.48 13.50
C PRO A 97 -8.78 -7.46 15.03
N PRO A 98 -8.14 -6.51 15.73
CA PRO A 98 -8.20 -6.41 17.19
C PRO A 98 -9.63 -6.31 17.75
N SER A 99 -10.51 -5.58 17.06
CA SER A 99 -11.95 -5.53 17.36
C SER A 99 -12.58 -6.93 17.33
N GLY A 100 -12.24 -7.75 16.34
CA GLY A 100 -12.69 -9.13 16.21
C GLY A 100 -12.23 -10.05 17.36
N ALA A 101 -11.14 -9.73 18.07
CA ALA A 101 -10.71 -10.49 19.25
C ALA A 101 -11.43 -10.06 20.53
N GLY A 102 -11.71 -8.75 20.69
CA GLY A 102 -12.57 -8.23 21.76
C GLY A 102 -13.98 -8.82 21.73
N LEU A 103 -14.44 -9.23 20.54
CA LEU A 103 -15.71 -9.93 20.38
C LEU A 103 -15.74 -11.35 20.95
N SER A 104 -14.62 -12.03 21.30
CA SER A 104 -14.52 -13.40 21.87
C SER A 104 -15.74 -14.37 21.69
N GLN A 105 -16.36 -14.34 20.51
CA GLN A 105 -17.61 -15.03 20.16
C GLN A 105 -17.37 -15.94 18.93
N ASP A 106 -16.14 -16.42 18.68
CA ASP A 106 -15.96 -17.40 17.60
C ASP A 106 -16.56 -18.78 17.94
N ASN A 107 -17.16 -18.93 19.14
CA ASN A 107 -17.75 -20.15 19.72
C ASN A 107 -16.88 -21.38 19.45
N THR A 108 -15.56 -21.15 19.42
CA THR A 108 -14.59 -22.14 19.03
C THR A 108 -14.05 -22.80 20.28
N LEU A 109 -14.08 -24.13 20.29
CA LEU A 109 -13.44 -24.93 21.33
C LEU A 109 -11.97 -25.11 20.97
N TYR A 110 -11.10 -24.62 21.83
CA TYR A 110 -9.65 -24.82 21.76
C TYR A 110 -9.28 -25.98 22.68
N GLY A 111 -8.42 -26.88 22.22
CA GLY A 111 -7.79 -27.92 23.05
C GLY A 111 -6.29 -27.70 23.07
N ASP A 112 -5.68 -27.79 21.89
CA ASP A 112 -4.32 -27.35 21.62
C ASP A 112 -4.34 -26.07 20.77
N MET A 113 -3.46 -25.12 21.10
CA MET A 113 -3.38 -23.83 20.42
C MET A 113 -1.99 -23.21 20.47
N SER A 114 -1.72 -22.32 19.52
CA SER A 114 -0.57 -21.41 19.57
C SER A 114 -1.04 -19.98 19.85
N VAL A 115 -0.34 -19.32 20.76
CA VAL A 115 -0.54 -17.92 21.12
C VAL A 115 0.66 -17.12 20.61
N ILE A 116 0.40 -16.10 19.80
CA ILE A 116 1.43 -15.22 19.24
C ILE A 116 1.16 -13.80 19.72
N GLY A 117 2.15 -13.17 20.34
CA GLY A 117 2.05 -11.80 20.84
C GLY A 117 3.22 -10.94 20.39
N TRP A 118 2.95 -9.68 20.05
CA TRP A 118 3.99 -8.71 19.71
C TRP A 118 4.82 -8.40 20.96
N VAL A 119 6.13 -8.64 20.89
CA VAL A 119 7.06 -8.39 21.99
C VAL A 119 8.35 -7.83 21.43
N LYS A 120 8.58 -6.54 21.61
CA LYS A 120 9.84 -5.88 21.24
C LYS A 120 10.96 -6.23 22.22
N TRP A 121 11.42 -7.47 22.18
CA TRP A 121 12.51 -7.95 23.01
C TRP A 121 13.89 -7.51 22.50
N GLN A 122 14.88 -7.55 23.37
CA GLN A 122 16.28 -7.21 23.11
C GLN A 122 17.15 -8.46 23.32
N PRO A 123 18.12 -8.72 22.43
CA PRO A 123 18.98 -9.91 22.52
C PRO A 123 19.63 -10.09 23.89
N GLY A 124 19.56 -11.30 24.45
CA GLY A 124 20.19 -11.67 25.72
C GLY A 124 19.48 -11.14 26.97
N GLN A 125 18.39 -10.38 26.84
CA GLN A 125 17.60 -9.93 27.98
C GLN A 125 16.62 -11.01 28.44
N ASP A 126 16.37 -11.03 29.76
CA ASP A 126 15.37 -11.91 30.37
C ASP A 126 13.99 -11.25 30.40
N TYR A 127 12.97 -12.02 30.05
CA TYR A 127 11.57 -11.63 30.02
C TYR A 127 10.75 -12.59 30.88
N ARG A 128 10.05 -12.06 31.88
CA ARG A 128 9.08 -12.78 32.70
C ARG A 128 7.74 -12.80 31.98
N ILE A 129 7.30 -13.97 31.55
CA ILE A 129 6.09 -14.18 30.77
C ILE A 129 5.07 -14.93 31.61
N ARG A 130 3.87 -14.35 31.74
CA ARG A 130 2.74 -14.97 32.41
C ARG A 130 1.59 -15.11 31.42
N ILE A 131 1.12 -16.33 31.22
CA ILE A 131 -0.03 -16.62 30.35
C ILE A 131 -1.17 -17.08 31.24
N SER A 132 -2.32 -16.42 31.12
CA SER A 132 -3.56 -16.79 31.79
C SER A 132 -4.62 -17.12 30.75
N VAL A 133 -5.26 -18.28 30.90
CA VAL A 133 -6.37 -18.72 30.05
C VAL A 133 -7.61 -18.84 30.92
N ARG A 134 -8.64 -18.07 30.60
CA ARG A 134 -9.98 -18.24 31.16
C ARG A 134 -10.73 -19.27 30.32
N MET A 135 -11.03 -20.42 30.92
CA MET A 135 -11.82 -21.48 30.33
C MET A 135 -13.31 -21.25 30.61
N LYS A 136 -14.08 -21.09 29.53
CA LYS A 136 -15.50 -20.74 29.56
C LYS A 136 -16.35 -21.93 29.09
N ASP A 137 -17.45 -22.18 29.80
CA ASP A 137 -18.48 -23.14 29.39
C ASP A 137 -19.53 -22.50 28.48
N HIS A 138 -19.63 -21.17 28.50
CA HIS A 138 -20.50 -20.36 27.63
C HIS A 138 -19.69 -19.25 26.95
N ILE A 139 -20.25 -18.68 25.90
CA ILE A 139 -19.62 -17.62 25.12
C ILE A 139 -19.34 -16.39 25.99
N GLN A 140 -20.31 -16.02 26.83
CA GLN A 140 -20.18 -14.91 27.76
C GLN A 140 -19.37 -15.31 28.99
N ALA A 141 -18.44 -14.45 29.37
CA ALA A 141 -17.64 -14.65 30.56
C ALA A 141 -18.52 -14.71 31.82
N SER A 142 -18.16 -15.61 32.73
CA SER A 142 -18.87 -15.86 33.98
C SER A 142 -17.90 -15.86 35.17
N PRO A 143 -18.31 -15.39 36.36
CA PRO A 143 -17.52 -15.56 37.58
C PRO A 143 -17.23 -17.03 37.94
N LYS A 144 -17.94 -17.99 37.32
CA LYS A 144 -17.71 -19.43 37.50
C LYS A 144 -16.64 -20.00 36.57
N ASP A 145 -16.18 -19.21 35.59
CA ASP A 145 -15.14 -19.62 34.66
C ASP A 145 -13.86 -19.96 35.40
N GLN A 146 -13.12 -20.93 34.88
CA GLN A 146 -11.89 -21.39 35.47
C GLN A 146 -10.71 -20.66 34.82
N ILE A 147 -9.90 -19.98 35.62
CA ILE A 147 -8.68 -19.36 35.13
C ILE A 147 -7.50 -20.26 35.50
N ILE A 148 -6.77 -20.70 34.47
CA ILE A 148 -5.52 -21.43 34.60
C ILE A 148 -4.38 -20.54 34.15
N THR A 149 -3.27 -20.55 34.89
CA THR A 149 -2.13 -19.66 34.64
C THR A 149 -0.84 -20.47 34.63
N ALA A 150 0.09 -20.09 33.77
CA ALA A 150 1.47 -20.53 33.79
C ALA A 150 2.42 -19.33 33.66
N GLU A 151 3.60 -19.46 34.24
CA GLU A 151 4.62 -18.42 34.23
C GLU A 151 5.98 -19.03 33.88
N ARG A 152 6.74 -18.34 33.04
CA ARG A 152 8.10 -18.71 32.62
C ARG A 152 8.95 -17.47 32.46
N THR A 153 10.24 -17.58 32.77
CA THR A 153 11.23 -16.57 32.38
C THR A 153 11.98 -17.10 31.18
N LEU A 154 12.08 -16.31 30.12
CA LEU A 154 12.82 -16.63 28.90
C LEU A 154 13.92 -15.62 28.66
N THR A 155 15.08 -16.09 28.23
CA THR A 155 16.15 -15.25 27.70
C THR A 155 15.96 -15.11 26.20
N ALA A 156 15.95 -13.89 25.69
CA ALA A 156 15.79 -13.62 24.28
C ALA A 156 17.00 -14.12 23.46
N PRO A 157 16.80 -14.59 22.21
CA PRO A 157 17.88 -15.05 21.35
C PRO A 157 18.99 -14.01 21.14
N GLU A 158 20.25 -14.45 21.10
CA GLU A 158 21.43 -13.60 20.92
C GLU A 158 22.05 -13.66 19.52
N LYS A 159 21.37 -14.31 18.56
CA LYS A 159 21.93 -14.60 17.23
C LYS A 159 22.32 -13.33 16.46
N VAL A 160 21.48 -12.29 16.53
CA VAL A 160 21.70 -10.99 15.88
C VAL A 160 21.24 -9.86 16.81
N LYS A 161 21.90 -8.70 16.70
CA LYS A 161 21.53 -7.46 17.40
C LYS A 161 20.14 -6.97 16.93
N ALA A 162 19.32 -6.52 17.87
CA ALA A 162 18.15 -5.72 17.55
C ALA A 162 18.56 -4.30 17.11
N PHE A 163 17.61 -3.58 16.51
CA PHE A 163 17.81 -2.16 16.19
C PHE A 163 17.90 -1.32 17.47
N ASP A 164 18.39 -0.09 17.33
CA ASP A 164 18.64 0.82 18.45
C ASP A 164 17.41 0.99 19.35
N PRO A 165 17.50 0.65 20.65
CA PRO A 165 16.38 0.75 21.58
C PRO A 165 15.93 2.19 21.87
N ALA A 166 16.69 3.21 21.45
CA ALA A 166 16.26 4.61 21.54
C ALA A 166 15.01 4.91 20.69
N TRP A 167 14.79 4.17 19.59
CA TRP A 167 13.52 4.16 18.89
C TRP A 167 12.54 3.31 19.67
N LYS A 168 11.46 3.92 20.19
CA LYS A 168 10.53 3.22 21.09
C LYS A 168 9.52 2.37 20.34
N SER A 169 9.14 2.77 19.12
CA SER A 169 8.07 2.12 18.35
C SER A 169 8.56 1.73 16.95
N TYR A 170 7.87 0.77 16.32
CA TYR A 170 8.07 0.47 14.90
C TYR A 170 6.79 -0.11 14.29
N LYS A 171 6.62 0.10 13.00
CA LYS A 171 5.61 -0.58 12.17
C LYS A 171 6.31 -1.55 11.23
N SER A 172 5.64 -2.59 10.79
CA SER A 172 6.22 -3.60 9.90
C SER A 172 5.56 -3.57 8.54
N VAL A 173 6.36 -3.49 7.49
CA VAL A 173 5.92 -3.56 6.09
C VAL A 173 6.47 -4.83 5.47
N VAL A 174 5.59 -5.72 5.02
CA VAL A 174 5.96 -6.91 4.25
C VAL A 174 5.77 -6.63 2.77
N LEU A 175 6.84 -6.78 2.00
CA LEU A 175 6.84 -6.67 0.55
C LEU A 175 6.92 -8.05 -0.06
N THR A 176 6.04 -8.35 -1.03
CA THR A 176 6.00 -9.65 -1.72
C THR A 176 6.11 -9.47 -3.23
N GLU A 177 7.03 -10.21 -3.83
CA GLU A 177 7.24 -10.26 -5.28
C GLU A 177 6.37 -11.34 -5.92
N THR A 178 5.59 -10.97 -6.95
CA THR A 178 4.53 -11.81 -7.52
C THR A 178 4.75 -12.21 -8.99
N ALA A 179 5.67 -11.55 -9.71
CA ALA A 179 5.93 -11.76 -11.14
C ALA A 179 7.09 -12.71 -11.43
N GLY A 180 7.77 -13.20 -10.39
CA GLY A 180 8.90 -14.12 -10.49
C GLY A 180 10.15 -13.46 -11.08
N ILE A 181 10.44 -12.24 -10.65
CA ILE A 181 11.61 -11.46 -11.07
C ILE A 181 12.24 -10.76 -9.87
N ASP A 182 13.57 -10.74 -9.81
CA ASP A 182 14.27 -10.06 -8.73
C ASP A 182 14.03 -8.55 -8.80
N ARG A 183 13.58 -7.98 -7.67
CA ARG A 183 13.42 -6.54 -7.49
C ARG A 183 14.70 -6.00 -6.84
N LYS A 184 15.31 -5.00 -7.48
CA LYS A 184 16.55 -4.37 -7.03
C LYS A 184 16.37 -2.86 -6.92
N ALA A 185 16.67 -2.33 -5.73
CA ALA A 185 16.44 -0.93 -5.37
C ALA A 185 15.08 -0.44 -5.90
N GLU A 186 14.03 -1.25 -5.67
CA GLU A 186 12.68 -0.93 -6.12
C GLU A 186 12.13 0.20 -5.26
N PRO A 187 11.68 1.32 -5.85
CA PRO A 187 11.04 2.39 -5.11
C PRO A 187 9.71 1.89 -4.55
N VAL A 188 9.56 2.01 -3.24
CA VAL A 188 8.35 1.62 -2.51
C VAL A 188 7.87 2.83 -1.74
N GLU A 189 6.56 3.04 -1.74
CA GLU A 189 5.91 4.15 -1.06
C GLU A 189 4.78 3.61 -0.20
N VAL A 190 4.74 4.02 1.07
CA VAL A 190 3.67 3.68 2.02
C VAL A 190 3.14 4.93 2.70
N LEU A 191 1.83 4.98 2.93
CA LEU A 191 1.20 5.98 3.80
C LEU A 191 1.09 5.40 5.21
N LEU A 192 1.58 6.12 6.20
CA LEU A 192 1.56 5.70 7.60
C LEU A 192 0.88 6.76 8.46
N ALA A 193 0.22 6.29 9.52
CA ALA A 193 -0.40 7.11 10.54
C ALA A 193 0.29 6.90 11.89
N PHE A 194 0.45 7.98 12.64
CA PHE A 194 1.11 8.02 13.94
C PHE A 194 0.27 8.85 14.89
N TYR A 195 0.36 8.52 16.18
CA TYR A 195 -0.17 9.42 17.19
C TYR A 195 0.77 10.62 17.38
N PRO A 196 0.24 11.83 17.63
CA PRO A 196 1.06 13.04 17.72
C PRO A 196 2.18 12.97 18.77
N ASP A 197 1.93 12.30 19.89
CA ASP A 197 2.90 12.09 20.99
C ASP A 197 4.04 11.13 20.62
N GLU A 198 3.90 10.38 19.52
CA GLU A 198 4.94 9.53 18.95
C GLU A 198 5.59 10.13 17.70
N ALA A 199 5.17 11.33 17.28
CA ALA A 199 5.43 11.89 15.96
C ALA A 199 5.96 13.34 15.99
N GLU A 200 6.72 13.72 17.01
CA GLU A 200 7.24 15.09 17.20
C GLU A 200 8.02 15.60 15.97
N ASP A 201 8.93 14.79 15.41
CA ASP A 201 9.64 15.09 14.16
C ASP A 201 9.90 13.80 13.36
N ILE A 202 8.88 13.31 12.68
CA ILE A 202 8.94 12.08 11.88
C ILE A 202 9.89 12.16 10.69
N LYS A 203 10.24 13.36 10.20
CA LYS A 203 11.26 13.53 9.14
C LYS A 203 12.64 13.17 9.65
N ARG A 204 12.94 13.57 10.88
CA ARG A 204 14.23 13.31 11.54
C ARG A 204 14.30 11.92 12.15
N ASP A 205 13.19 11.45 12.70
CA ASP A 205 13.09 10.23 13.50
C ASP A 205 13.05 8.96 12.65
N ILE A 206 12.22 8.92 11.60
CA ILE A 206 11.94 7.67 10.89
C ILE A 206 13.22 7.01 10.33
N ARG A 207 13.36 5.71 10.59
CA ARG A 207 14.37 4.83 9.97
C ARG A 207 13.69 3.61 9.37
N VAL A 208 14.01 3.31 8.12
CA VAL A 208 13.54 2.09 7.47
C VAL A 208 14.66 1.06 7.50
N VAL A 209 14.37 -0.12 8.00
CA VAL A 209 15.34 -1.20 8.22
C VAL A 209 14.82 -2.48 7.58
N ALA A 210 15.54 -2.98 6.58
CA ALA A 210 15.29 -4.29 6.00
C ALA A 210 15.70 -5.38 7.00
N VAL A 211 14.86 -6.42 7.12
CA VAL A 211 15.12 -7.60 7.95
C VAL A 211 15.25 -8.81 7.03
N ASP A 212 16.39 -9.49 7.08
CA ASP A 212 16.54 -10.78 6.42
C ASP A 212 15.83 -11.88 7.24
N PRO A 213 14.84 -12.59 6.70
CA PRO A 213 14.05 -13.55 7.48
C PRO A 213 14.79 -14.86 7.80
N VAL A 214 16.00 -15.07 7.28
CA VAL A 214 16.81 -16.28 7.48
C VAL A 214 18.00 -15.99 8.41
N SER A 215 18.77 -14.94 8.10
CA SER A 215 19.92 -14.53 8.91
C SER A 215 19.50 -13.68 10.11
N TYR A 216 18.36 -12.98 10.02
CA TYR A 216 17.89 -11.93 10.93
C TYR A 216 18.74 -10.66 10.95
N GLU A 217 19.61 -10.50 9.95
CA GLU A 217 20.41 -9.29 9.77
C GLU A 217 19.51 -8.08 9.50
N LEU A 218 19.87 -6.97 10.13
CA LEU A 218 19.19 -5.68 10.02
C LEU A 218 20.04 -4.73 9.18
N THR A 219 19.46 -4.19 8.12
CA THR A 219 20.13 -3.21 7.25
C THR A 219 19.25 -1.96 7.10
N GLU A 220 19.73 -0.81 7.60
CA GLU A 220 19.09 0.47 7.32
C GLU A 220 19.13 0.75 5.81
N VAL A 221 17.99 1.09 5.22
CA VAL A 221 17.86 1.41 3.79
C VAL A 221 17.61 2.89 3.60
N THR A 222 18.04 3.42 2.45
CA THR A 222 17.76 4.81 2.07
C THR A 222 16.26 5.06 2.08
N SER A 223 15.84 6.04 2.87
CA SER A 223 14.44 6.41 3.05
C SER A 223 14.21 7.91 2.97
N GLN A 224 12.96 8.30 2.75
CA GLN A 224 12.51 9.68 2.63
C GLN A 224 11.10 9.81 3.20
N VAL A 225 10.87 10.87 3.99
CA VAL A 225 9.55 11.18 4.59
C VAL A 225 9.05 12.51 4.03
N TYR A 226 7.80 12.54 3.57
CA TYR A 226 7.16 13.72 2.96
C TYR A 226 5.64 13.62 3.07
N ASP A 227 4.92 14.63 2.53
CA ASP A 227 3.45 14.71 2.59
C ASP A 227 2.94 14.53 4.03
N ILE A 228 3.51 15.31 4.97
CA ILE A 228 3.10 15.26 6.38
C ILE A 228 1.81 16.04 6.55
N GLN A 229 0.79 15.39 7.09
CA GLN A 229 -0.50 15.99 7.41
C GLN A 229 -0.86 15.74 8.87
N GLN A 230 -1.61 16.67 9.46
CA GLN A 230 -2.03 16.59 10.84
C GLN A 230 -3.53 16.79 10.95
N HIS A 231 -4.18 15.90 11.69
CA HIS A 231 -5.54 16.07 12.16
C HIS A 231 -5.50 15.95 13.68
N LEU A 232 -5.50 17.08 14.39
CA LEU A 232 -5.26 17.14 15.83
C LEU A 232 -6.55 17.26 16.66
N GLU A 233 -7.71 17.13 16.01
CA GLU A 233 -9.01 17.19 16.67
C GLU A 233 -9.28 15.88 17.42
N GLU A 234 -9.68 16.02 18.69
CA GLU A 234 -10.10 14.92 19.54
C GLU A 234 -11.61 14.71 19.39
N ASP A 235 -12.06 13.45 19.40
CA ASP A 235 -13.50 13.15 19.50
C ASP A 235 -14.02 13.62 20.86
N ASP A 236 -15.02 14.51 20.86
CA ASP A 236 -15.63 15.07 22.05
C ASP A 236 -16.62 14.12 22.75
N LEU A 237 -16.77 12.89 22.22
CA LEU A 237 -17.68 11.85 22.68
C LEU A 237 -19.16 12.22 22.48
N ALA A 238 -19.45 13.16 21.58
CA ALA A 238 -20.78 13.65 21.23
C ALA A 238 -21.66 13.91 22.46
N PRO A 239 -21.34 14.91 23.30
CA PRO A 239 -22.05 15.11 24.55
C PRO A 239 -23.54 15.47 24.32
N ASP A 240 -24.42 15.05 25.24
CA ASP A 240 -25.83 15.41 25.25
C ASP A 240 -26.06 16.89 25.64
N GLU A 241 -27.33 17.34 25.67
CA GLU A 241 -27.68 18.72 26.03
C GLU A 241 -27.17 19.13 27.43
N GLU A 242 -26.89 18.17 28.31
CA GLU A 242 -26.31 18.39 29.65
C GLU A 242 -24.78 18.27 29.69
N GLY A 243 -24.13 18.07 28.54
CA GLY A 243 -22.67 17.96 28.43
C GLY A 243 -22.12 16.57 28.81
N ARG A 244 -22.98 15.55 28.92
CA ARG A 244 -22.55 14.18 29.29
C ARG A 244 -22.21 13.41 28.03
N PRO A 245 -21.10 12.65 27.99
CA PRO A 245 -20.73 11.87 26.81
C PRO A 245 -21.83 10.86 26.47
N THR A 246 -22.19 10.75 25.20
CA THR A 246 -23.16 9.76 24.73
C THR A 246 -22.50 8.43 24.34
N ARG A 247 -21.17 8.41 24.28
CA ARG A 247 -20.33 7.22 24.03
C ARG A 247 -19.22 7.11 25.07
N ASP A 248 -18.83 5.86 25.38
CA ASP A 248 -17.81 5.58 26.39
C ASP A 248 -16.37 5.62 25.84
N VAL A 249 -16.21 5.59 24.52
CA VAL A 249 -14.91 5.56 23.83
C VAL A 249 -14.91 6.52 22.64
N PRO A 250 -13.77 7.17 22.36
CA PRO A 250 -13.64 7.99 21.16
C PRO A 250 -13.62 7.11 19.90
N VAL A 251 -14.24 7.60 18.83
CA VAL A 251 -14.29 6.98 17.49
C VAL A 251 -12.95 7.18 16.76
N TRP A 252 -12.29 8.32 16.99
CA TRP A 252 -10.98 8.62 16.42
C TRP A 252 -10.08 9.31 17.44
N PHE A 253 -8.79 9.34 17.14
CA PHE A 253 -7.78 10.06 17.90
C PHE A 253 -7.04 11.05 16.99
N PRO A 254 -6.44 12.10 17.56
CA PRO A 254 -5.48 12.93 16.87
C PRO A 254 -4.44 12.08 16.13
N THR A 255 -4.14 12.44 14.89
CA THR A 255 -3.30 11.66 13.98
C THR A 255 -2.36 12.58 13.20
N VAL A 256 -1.10 12.15 13.10
CA VAL A 256 -0.13 12.66 12.12
C VAL A 256 0.05 11.59 11.05
N SER A 257 -0.12 11.92 9.79
CA SER A 257 0.16 11.00 8.68
C SER A 257 1.33 11.50 7.84
N ALA A 258 2.04 10.56 7.21
CA ALA A 258 3.11 10.88 6.27
C ALA A 258 3.31 9.76 5.25
N ARG A 259 3.81 10.13 4.07
CA ARG A 259 4.35 9.16 3.11
C ARG A 259 5.80 8.87 3.43
N VAL A 260 6.15 7.58 3.42
CA VAL A 260 7.51 7.09 3.55
C VAL A 260 7.87 6.35 2.27
N ALA A 261 8.87 6.87 1.55
CA ALA A 261 9.47 6.22 0.40
C ALA A 261 10.81 5.59 0.77
N PHE A 262 11.11 4.40 0.26
CA PHE A 262 12.39 3.73 0.44
C PHE A 262 12.72 2.81 -0.74
N LEU A 263 13.98 2.36 -0.82
CA LEU A 263 14.44 1.42 -1.85
C LEU A 263 14.48 0.00 -1.28
N ALA A 264 13.85 -0.94 -2.00
CA ALA A 264 13.69 -2.31 -1.56
C ALA A 264 14.33 -3.33 -2.52
N ASP A 265 15.05 -4.30 -1.94
CA ASP A 265 15.47 -5.50 -2.63
C ASP A 265 14.55 -6.66 -2.23
N VAL A 266 13.89 -7.28 -3.22
CA VAL A 266 12.96 -8.41 -2.98
C VAL A 266 13.22 -9.48 -4.04
N PRO A 267 13.78 -10.64 -3.69
CA PRO A 267 13.98 -11.72 -4.65
C PRO A 267 12.67 -12.25 -5.24
N ALA A 268 12.77 -12.83 -6.43
CA ALA A 268 11.67 -13.44 -7.15
C ALA A 268 10.86 -14.41 -6.27
N ARG A 269 9.52 -14.30 -6.32
CA ARG A 269 8.57 -15.16 -5.58
C ARG A 269 8.86 -15.26 -4.08
N SER A 270 9.33 -14.19 -3.47
CA SER A 270 9.65 -14.16 -2.04
C SER A 270 9.06 -12.94 -1.36
N SER A 271 9.09 -12.96 -0.02
CA SER A 271 8.72 -11.83 0.81
C SER A 271 9.93 -11.29 1.58
N ARG A 272 9.91 -9.98 1.86
CA ARG A 272 10.88 -9.27 2.68
C ARG A 272 10.18 -8.34 3.66
N ILE A 273 10.78 -8.16 4.82
CA ILE A 273 10.22 -7.36 5.91
C ILE A 273 11.05 -6.08 6.02
N PHE A 274 10.35 -4.97 6.19
CA PHE A 274 10.92 -3.66 6.45
C PHE A 274 10.28 -3.10 7.71
N HIS A 275 11.07 -2.90 8.75
CA HIS A 275 10.63 -2.20 9.94
C HIS A 275 10.81 -0.69 9.75
N ILE A 276 9.76 0.07 10.07
CA ILE A 276 9.75 1.53 10.06
C ILE A 276 9.80 1.98 11.52
N TYR A 277 11.00 2.22 12.01
CA TYR A 277 11.25 2.67 13.38
C TYR A 277 10.93 4.15 13.52
N TYR A 278 10.28 4.50 14.63
CA TYR A 278 9.90 5.87 15.00
C TYR A 278 9.82 6.01 16.54
N ASN A 279 9.39 7.18 17.02
CA ASN A 279 9.29 7.55 18.43
C ASN A 279 10.68 7.64 19.12
N ASN A 280 11.58 8.41 18.51
CA ASN A 280 12.87 8.83 19.06
C ASN A 280 13.04 10.37 18.97
N PRO A 281 12.71 11.12 20.04
CA PRO A 281 12.84 12.58 20.05
C PRO A 281 14.30 13.07 20.01
N ASP A 282 15.26 12.20 20.31
CA ASP A 282 16.70 12.51 20.31
C ASP A 282 17.40 12.06 19.00
N ALA A 283 16.64 11.57 18.01
CA ALA A 283 17.18 11.15 16.73
C ALA A 283 17.91 12.30 16.03
N LEU A 284 19.11 12.02 15.50
CA LEU A 284 19.82 12.95 14.62
C LEU A 284 19.24 12.86 13.21
N ALA A 285 19.22 13.97 12.46
CA ALA A 285 18.83 13.93 11.06
C ALA A 285 19.79 13.04 10.25
N ARG A 286 19.24 12.17 9.41
CA ARG A 286 20.00 11.26 8.55
C ARG A 286 20.02 11.81 7.13
N VAL A 287 21.22 11.99 6.58
CA VAL A 287 21.41 12.35 5.18
C VAL A 287 21.78 11.08 4.41
N TYR A 288 20.89 10.64 3.53
CA TYR A 288 21.17 9.53 2.62
C TYR A 288 21.79 10.04 1.33
N LYS A 289 22.79 9.31 0.83
CA LYS A 289 23.36 9.56 -0.48
C LYS A 289 22.41 9.03 -1.55
N SER A 290 22.22 9.81 -2.60
CA SER A 290 21.44 9.44 -3.77
C SER A 290 22.11 9.98 -5.03
N ASP A 291 21.95 9.29 -6.14
CA ASP A 291 22.32 9.79 -7.46
C ASP A 291 21.24 10.70 -8.05
N LEU A 292 20.04 10.74 -7.44
CA LEU A 292 18.95 11.61 -7.85
C LEU A 292 19.25 13.06 -7.45
N THR A 293 19.32 13.95 -8.44
CA THR A 293 19.54 15.38 -8.22
C THR A 293 18.46 16.21 -8.92
N VAL A 294 18.15 17.35 -8.33
CA VAL A 294 17.19 18.33 -8.86
C VAL A 294 17.84 19.71 -8.82
N GLN A 295 17.77 20.43 -9.92
CA GLN A 295 18.31 21.78 -10.10
C GLN A 295 17.29 22.68 -10.81
N GLY A 296 17.46 23.99 -10.72
CA GLY A 296 16.55 24.97 -11.32
C GLY A 296 15.45 25.43 -10.37
N GLU A 297 14.52 26.20 -10.91
CA GLU A 297 13.36 26.75 -10.19
C GLU A 297 12.07 26.29 -10.87
N ASP A 298 11.01 26.14 -10.08
CA ASP A 298 9.71 25.77 -10.60
C ASP A 298 9.17 26.79 -11.62
N PRO A 299 8.53 26.34 -12.72
CA PRO A 299 8.31 24.94 -13.10
C PRO A 299 9.45 24.32 -13.97
N GLY A 300 10.52 25.06 -14.26
CA GLY A 300 11.63 24.67 -15.15
C GLY A 300 12.75 23.86 -14.51
N LEU A 301 12.42 22.74 -13.88
CA LEU A 301 13.40 21.90 -13.20
C LEU A 301 14.24 21.06 -14.17
N GLN A 302 15.49 20.80 -13.79
CA GLN A 302 16.31 19.73 -14.34
C GLN A 302 16.43 18.62 -13.29
N ILE A 303 15.97 17.42 -13.64
CA ILE A 303 16.00 16.24 -12.78
C ILE A 303 16.86 15.17 -13.45
N GLU A 304 17.82 14.61 -12.71
CA GLU A 304 18.71 13.59 -13.24
C GLU A 304 19.05 12.52 -12.20
N ASN A 305 19.40 11.33 -12.69
CA ASN A 305 20.00 10.24 -11.90
C ASN A 305 21.19 9.65 -12.68
N GLN A 306 21.73 8.49 -12.33
CA GLN A 306 22.86 7.90 -13.07
C GLN A 306 22.53 7.45 -14.50
N GLN A 307 21.24 7.23 -14.83
CA GLN A 307 20.78 6.68 -16.11
C GLN A 307 20.28 7.76 -17.08
N LEU A 308 19.55 8.77 -16.57
CA LEU A 308 18.89 9.78 -17.38
C LEU A 308 19.01 11.20 -16.83
N SER A 309 18.76 12.18 -17.71
CA SER A 309 18.54 13.59 -17.38
C SER A 309 17.31 14.08 -18.11
N VAL A 310 16.39 14.72 -17.40
CA VAL A 310 15.17 15.32 -17.92
C VAL A 310 15.16 16.80 -17.57
N VAL A 311 14.87 17.63 -18.57
CA VAL A 311 14.68 19.07 -18.43
C VAL A 311 13.21 19.38 -18.65
N LEU A 312 12.63 20.17 -17.75
CA LEU A 312 11.26 20.65 -17.84
C LEU A 312 11.23 22.07 -18.40
N HIS A 313 10.19 22.35 -19.18
CA HIS A 313 10.00 23.62 -19.83
C HIS A 313 9.76 24.73 -18.78
N PRO A 314 10.49 25.87 -18.85
CA PRO A 314 10.52 26.88 -17.78
C PRO A 314 9.19 27.59 -17.53
N LYS A 315 8.22 27.46 -18.43
CA LYS A 315 6.90 28.09 -18.30
C LYS A 315 5.81 27.12 -17.87
N SER A 316 5.82 25.91 -18.41
CA SER A 316 4.70 24.97 -18.26
C SER A 316 5.00 23.80 -17.33
N GLY A 317 6.27 23.52 -17.02
CA GLY A 317 6.69 22.35 -16.27
C GLY A 317 6.58 21.03 -17.02
N HIS A 318 6.33 21.05 -18.33
CA HIS A 318 6.24 19.84 -19.15
C HIS A 318 7.61 19.40 -19.66
N LEU A 319 7.75 18.15 -20.09
CA LEU A 319 8.98 17.62 -20.66
C LEU A 319 9.47 18.51 -21.81
N ASP A 320 10.72 18.99 -21.76
CA ASP A 320 11.34 19.82 -22.81
C ASP A 320 12.47 19.06 -23.53
N GLN A 321 13.30 18.37 -22.74
CA GLN A 321 14.41 17.56 -23.25
C GLN A 321 14.63 16.34 -22.37
N MET A 322 14.95 15.21 -22.99
CA MET A 322 15.34 13.97 -22.32
C MET A 322 16.68 13.49 -22.84
N THR A 323 17.54 12.98 -21.97
CA THR A 323 18.90 12.53 -22.32
C THR A 323 19.20 11.22 -21.61
N LEU A 324 19.61 10.21 -22.36
CA LEU A 324 20.17 8.97 -21.81
C LEU A 324 21.66 9.19 -21.52
N LYS A 325 22.11 9.02 -20.27
CA LYS A 325 23.44 9.52 -19.85
C LYS A 325 24.61 8.83 -20.53
N ASN A 326 24.49 7.54 -20.84
CA ASN A 326 25.52 6.82 -21.61
C ASN A 326 25.53 7.18 -23.11
N LYS A 327 24.56 7.98 -23.59
CA LYS A 327 24.41 8.50 -24.96
C LYS A 327 24.15 10.02 -24.94
N SER A 328 24.86 10.75 -24.08
CA SER A 328 24.61 12.18 -23.83
C SER A 328 24.75 13.10 -25.05
N GLY A 329 25.41 12.63 -26.11
CA GLY A 329 25.52 13.34 -27.39
C GLY A 329 24.24 13.36 -28.22
N PHE A 330 23.20 12.60 -27.84
CA PHE A 330 21.95 12.47 -28.60
C PHE A 330 20.71 12.72 -27.72
N PRO A 331 20.43 13.98 -27.31
CA PRO A 331 19.24 14.30 -26.56
C PRO A 331 17.97 14.26 -27.43
N LEU A 332 16.88 13.79 -26.86
CA LEU A 332 15.54 13.85 -27.46
C LEU A 332 14.85 15.16 -27.06
N TYR A 333 14.31 15.88 -28.04
CA TYR A 333 13.61 17.15 -27.86
C TYR A 333 12.62 17.39 -29.00
N HIS A 334 11.74 18.38 -28.83
CA HIS A 334 10.79 18.81 -29.85
C HIS A 334 11.14 20.20 -30.43
N ARG A 335 11.05 21.27 -29.63
CA ARG A 335 11.45 22.66 -29.96
C ARG A 335 10.80 23.27 -31.22
N LYS A 336 9.63 22.78 -31.64
CA LYS A 336 8.79 23.38 -32.70
C LYS A 336 7.37 23.51 -32.15
N GLU A 337 6.54 24.35 -32.77
CA GLU A 337 5.11 24.56 -32.42
C GLU A 337 4.82 24.82 -30.93
N THR A 338 3.57 25.15 -30.60
CA THR A 338 3.12 25.44 -29.21
C THR A 338 4.16 26.25 -28.41
N ASN A 339 4.73 25.65 -27.35
CA ASN A 339 5.87 26.19 -26.61
C ASN A 339 7.18 25.38 -26.81
N GLY A 340 7.17 24.36 -27.67
CA GLY A 340 8.33 23.50 -27.95
C GLY A 340 8.51 22.30 -27.01
N ALA A 341 7.63 22.12 -26.01
CA ALA A 341 7.66 20.96 -25.12
C ALA A 341 7.36 19.64 -25.88
N ILE A 342 7.87 18.55 -25.32
CA ILE A 342 7.68 17.16 -25.74
C ILE A 342 6.29 16.65 -25.32
N HIS A 343 5.84 16.94 -24.10
CA HIS A 343 4.55 16.45 -23.59
C HIS A 343 3.51 17.56 -23.77
N TRP A 344 2.52 17.35 -24.64
CA TRP A 344 1.50 18.36 -24.94
C TRP A 344 0.27 18.24 -24.04
N ASN A 345 -0.25 17.01 -23.90
CA ASN A 345 -1.57 16.78 -23.32
C ASN A 345 -1.52 16.46 -21.83
N PRO A 346 -2.64 16.58 -21.08
CA PRO A 346 -4.04 16.67 -21.52
C PRO A 346 -4.45 17.91 -22.33
N GLU A 347 -5.50 17.78 -23.14
CA GLU A 347 -5.96 18.89 -23.99
C GLU A 347 -7.45 18.80 -24.38
N ILE A 348 -7.97 19.87 -24.98
CA ILE A 348 -9.27 19.86 -25.66
C ILE A 348 -9.31 20.91 -26.79
N TYR A 349 -10.05 20.61 -27.85
CA TYR A 349 -10.37 21.56 -28.91
C TYR A 349 -11.89 21.76 -29.03
N ALA A 350 -12.39 22.91 -28.57
CA ALA A 350 -13.81 23.28 -28.60
C ALA A 350 -14.05 24.58 -29.38
N PRO A 351 -14.06 24.54 -30.74
CA PRO A 351 -14.32 25.70 -31.58
C PRO A 351 -15.58 26.49 -31.16
N PRO A 352 -15.58 27.83 -31.31
CA PRO A 352 -14.56 28.65 -31.97
C PRO A 352 -13.35 28.98 -31.09
N ARG A 353 -13.23 28.40 -29.89
CA ARG A 353 -12.08 28.61 -29.01
C ARG A 353 -10.84 27.89 -29.57
N PRO A 354 -9.63 28.42 -29.32
CA PRO A 354 -8.41 27.78 -29.79
C PRO A 354 -8.25 26.39 -29.17
N TRP A 355 -7.50 25.55 -29.87
CA TRP A 355 -7.02 24.29 -29.33
C TRP A 355 -6.06 24.59 -28.18
N THR A 356 -6.30 24.02 -27.01
CA THR A 356 -5.53 24.31 -25.81
C THR A 356 -4.97 23.03 -25.21
N HIS A 357 -3.72 23.10 -24.78
CA HIS A 357 -2.93 22.00 -24.23
C HIS A 357 -2.42 22.39 -22.84
N THR A 358 -2.15 21.41 -21.97
CA THR A 358 -1.44 21.71 -20.71
C THR A 358 -0.02 22.22 -20.94
N SER A 359 0.62 21.89 -22.06
CA SER A 359 1.89 22.50 -22.43
C SER A 359 1.79 24.02 -22.64
N ASP A 360 0.63 24.57 -23.00
CA ASP A 360 0.47 26.01 -23.27
C ASP A 360 0.37 26.87 -21.99
N TRP A 361 0.44 26.26 -20.81
CA TRP A 361 0.49 26.98 -19.53
C TRP A 361 1.75 27.85 -19.41
N ASP A 362 1.55 29.10 -18.96
CA ASP A 362 2.60 30.11 -18.81
C ASP A 362 2.18 31.20 -17.80
N PRO A 363 2.38 30.98 -16.48
CA PRO A 363 2.66 29.70 -15.82
C PRO A 363 1.38 28.86 -15.61
N PRO A 364 1.49 27.60 -15.15
CA PRO A 364 0.35 26.86 -14.61
C PRO A 364 -0.19 27.53 -13.34
N GLN A 365 -1.48 27.32 -13.05
CA GLN A 365 -2.14 27.95 -11.89
C GLN A 365 -1.58 27.47 -10.56
N ASN A 366 -1.23 26.19 -10.49
CA ASN A 366 -0.68 25.58 -9.29
C ASN A 366 0.52 24.72 -9.65
N ILE A 367 1.54 24.76 -8.80
CA ILE A 367 2.77 23.99 -8.91
C ILE A 367 3.10 23.43 -7.54
N SER A 368 3.57 22.18 -7.49
CA SER A 368 4.17 21.59 -6.31
C SER A 368 5.33 20.71 -6.73
N SER A 369 6.49 20.96 -6.15
CA SER A 369 7.69 20.15 -6.38
C SER A 369 8.36 19.82 -5.06
N TYR A 370 8.91 18.62 -4.96
CA TYR A 370 9.79 18.24 -3.86
C TYR A 370 10.87 17.28 -4.34
N SER A 371 11.96 17.22 -3.58
CA SER A 371 13.10 16.36 -3.87
C SER A 371 13.62 15.72 -2.61
N GLY A 372 14.09 14.49 -2.72
CA GLY A 372 14.77 13.76 -1.67
C GLY A 372 15.50 12.54 -2.22
N PRO A 373 16.12 11.73 -1.35
CA PRO A 373 17.07 10.70 -1.76
C PRO A 373 16.42 9.48 -2.46
N VAL A 374 15.10 9.30 -2.36
CA VAL A 374 14.39 8.15 -2.96
C VAL A 374 13.48 8.59 -4.10
N LYS A 375 12.91 9.80 -4.01
CA LYS A 375 11.93 10.29 -4.97
C LYS A 375 12.03 11.80 -5.12
N ALA A 376 11.96 12.25 -6.36
CA ALA A 376 11.70 13.63 -6.73
C ALA A 376 10.39 13.67 -7.51
N GLU A 377 9.57 14.67 -7.24
CA GLU A 377 8.27 14.82 -7.88
C GLU A 377 8.05 16.28 -8.23
N THR A 378 7.41 16.51 -9.37
CA THR A 378 6.83 17.80 -9.71
C THR A 378 5.42 17.59 -10.26
N SER A 379 4.50 18.47 -9.88
CA SER A 379 3.10 18.44 -10.27
C SER A 379 2.67 19.84 -10.67
N VAL A 380 1.99 19.94 -11.80
CA VAL A 380 1.36 21.17 -12.28
C VAL A 380 -0.13 20.89 -12.53
N TRP A 381 -1.01 21.78 -12.10
CA TRP A 381 -2.45 21.62 -12.30
C TRP A 381 -3.22 22.94 -12.31
N GLY A 382 -4.40 22.88 -12.92
CA GLY A 382 -5.30 24.02 -13.04
C GLY A 382 -6.24 23.81 -14.22
N ASN A 383 -6.95 24.87 -14.59
CA ASN A 383 -7.79 24.82 -15.77
C ASN A 383 -7.00 24.98 -17.07
N LEU A 384 -7.56 24.49 -18.17
CA LEU A 384 -6.99 24.70 -19.49
C LEU A 384 -7.17 26.16 -19.94
N ARG A 385 -6.14 26.69 -20.61
CA ARG A 385 -6.15 28.07 -21.10
C ARG A 385 -7.28 28.26 -22.11
N GLU A 386 -8.03 29.36 -22.02
CA GLU A 386 -9.21 29.67 -22.84
C GLU A 386 -10.42 28.72 -22.65
N ILE A 387 -10.29 27.63 -21.91
CA ILE A 387 -11.35 26.63 -21.66
C ILE A 387 -11.37 26.31 -20.15
N PRO A 388 -11.80 27.27 -19.30
CA PRO A 388 -11.76 27.12 -17.84
C PRO A 388 -12.73 26.07 -17.30
N GLU A 389 -13.64 25.55 -18.14
CA GLU A 389 -14.56 24.47 -17.78
C GLU A 389 -13.88 23.10 -17.72
N VAL A 390 -12.59 23.03 -18.04
CA VAL A 390 -11.82 21.79 -18.05
C VAL A 390 -10.60 21.95 -17.15
N ASP A 391 -10.52 21.12 -16.11
CA ASP A 391 -9.33 21.02 -15.27
C ASP A 391 -8.41 19.94 -15.80
N ALA A 392 -7.11 20.17 -15.65
CA ALA A 392 -6.09 19.19 -15.97
C ALA A 392 -4.98 19.17 -14.91
N SER A 393 -4.29 18.05 -14.82
CA SER A 393 -3.06 17.91 -14.04
C SER A 393 -2.04 17.05 -14.77
N VAL A 394 -0.76 17.37 -14.56
CA VAL A 394 0.39 16.59 -15.02
C VAL A 394 1.38 16.47 -13.88
N ARG A 395 1.81 15.24 -13.59
CA ARG A 395 2.77 14.91 -12.54
C ARG A 395 3.88 14.03 -13.09
N TYR A 396 5.12 14.32 -12.70
CA TYR A 396 6.29 13.48 -12.97
C TYR A 396 6.94 13.01 -11.66
N GLU A 397 7.30 11.74 -11.60
CA GLU A 397 7.97 11.11 -10.46
C GLU A 397 9.25 10.41 -10.91
N PHE A 398 10.37 10.81 -10.32
CA PHE A 398 11.72 10.35 -10.65
C PHE A 398 12.33 9.59 -9.49
N TYR A 399 13.13 8.57 -9.81
CA TYR A 399 13.71 7.64 -8.85
C TYR A 399 15.22 7.47 -9.07
N PRO A 400 16.02 7.22 -8.02
CA PRO A 400 17.45 6.96 -8.15
C PRO A 400 17.70 5.68 -8.96
N GLY A 401 18.75 5.69 -9.78
CA GLY A 401 19.17 4.52 -10.53
C GLY A 401 18.24 3.97 -11.61
N LYS A 402 17.02 4.51 -11.79
CA LYS A 402 16.04 3.98 -12.75
C LYS A 402 16.13 4.66 -14.12
N PRO A 403 16.05 3.91 -15.23
CA PRO A 403 16.06 4.49 -16.58
C PRO A 403 14.69 5.03 -17.02
N TYR A 404 13.73 5.09 -16.10
CA TYR A 404 12.39 5.58 -16.36
C TYR A 404 11.95 6.57 -15.28
N PHE A 405 10.89 7.33 -15.59
CA PHE A 405 10.12 8.12 -14.66
C PHE A 405 8.63 7.86 -14.87
N ILE A 406 7.81 8.13 -13.86
CA ILE A 406 6.36 7.97 -13.97
C ILE A 406 5.73 9.31 -14.34
N SER A 407 4.82 9.29 -15.30
CA SER A 407 3.98 10.41 -15.67
C SER A 407 2.53 10.05 -15.34
N SER A 408 1.86 10.89 -14.55
CA SER A 408 0.43 10.79 -14.29
C SER A 408 -0.29 12.02 -14.82
N THR A 409 -1.39 11.82 -15.54
CA THR A 409 -2.22 12.91 -16.07
C THR A 409 -3.68 12.70 -15.73
N VAL A 410 -4.40 13.80 -15.48
CA VAL A 410 -5.85 13.79 -15.29
C VAL A 410 -6.46 14.92 -16.09
N LEU A 411 -7.60 14.66 -16.71
CA LEU A 411 -8.46 15.64 -17.37
C LEU A 411 -9.87 15.50 -16.81
N ARG A 412 -10.44 16.58 -16.27
CA ARG A 412 -11.79 16.62 -15.69
C ARG A 412 -12.64 17.65 -16.40
N ILE A 413 -13.83 17.23 -16.83
CA ILE A 413 -14.82 18.11 -17.45
C ILE A 413 -15.75 18.65 -16.35
N ASN A 414 -15.63 19.93 -16.01
CA ASN A 414 -16.46 20.57 -14.98
C ASN A 414 -17.80 21.03 -15.52
N GLU A 415 -17.85 21.46 -16.79
CA GLU A 415 -19.08 21.78 -17.51
C GLU A 415 -19.07 21.13 -18.90
N THR A 416 -20.25 20.71 -19.38
CA THR A 416 -20.35 20.02 -20.68
C THR A 416 -19.92 20.95 -21.81
N LEU A 417 -18.99 20.48 -22.63
CA LEU A 417 -18.50 21.20 -23.80
C LEU A 417 -18.64 20.33 -25.05
N HIS A 418 -18.88 20.97 -26.18
CA HIS A 418 -18.80 20.30 -27.47
C HIS A 418 -17.41 20.53 -28.08
N CYS A 419 -16.73 19.45 -28.47
CA CYS A 419 -15.35 19.48 -28.93
C CYS A 419 -15.12 18.62 -30.19
N ASN A 420 -14.11 19.01 -30.97
CA ASN A 420 -13.59 18.25 -32.11
C ASN A 420 -12.35 17.42 -31.76
N ALA A 421 -11.71 17.71 -30.62
CA ALA A 421 -10.63 16.91 -30.07
C ALA A 421 -10.73 16.89 -28.55
N LEU A 422 -10.54 15.71 -27.99
CA LEU A 422 -10.31 15.42 -26.59
C LEU A 422 -9.23 14.35 -26.58
N ARG A 423 -8.01 14.71 -26.18
CA ARG A 423 -6.84 13.83 -26.25
C ARG A 423 -6.06 13.83 -24.94
N ASN A 424 -5.31 12.76 -24.75
CA ASN A 424 -4.36 12.61 -23.65
C ASN A 424 -3.16 11.73 -24.09
N GLY A 425 -2.14 11.54 -23.24
CA GLY A 425 -1.01 10.65 -23.51
C GLY A 425 -0.16 11.04 -24.73
N GLU A 426 -0.03 12.33 -25.03
CA GLU A 426 0.66 12.81 -26.25
C GLU A 426 2.14 13.14 -25.99
N ILE A 427 3.01 12.49 -26.76
CA ILE A 427 4.45 12.79 -26.77
C ILE A 427 4.89 13.14 -28.18
N VAL A 428 5.47 14.33 -28.32
CA VAL A 428 5.95 14.92 -29.55
C VAL A 428 7.48 15.00 -29.54
N ILE A 429 8.12 14.51 -30.59
CA ILE A 429 9.58 14.53 -30.74
C ILE A 429 9.91 15.10 -32.12
N LYS A 430 11.04 15.82 -32.20
CA LYS A 430 11.61 16.26 -33.46
C LYS A 430 11.85 15.06 -34.37
N ARG A 431 11.24 15.08 -35.57
CA ARG A 431 11.16 13.93 -36.45
C ARG A 431 12.52 13.37 -36.85
N GLU A 432 13.49 14.24 -37.09
CA GLU A 432 14.83 13.84 -37.52
C GLU A 432 15.60 13.04 -36.46
N LEU A 433 15.12 13.00 -35.21
CA LEU A 433 15.72 12.22 -34.13
C LEU A 433 15.24 10.76 -34.14
N ILE A 434 14.13 10.43 -34.82
CA ILE A 434 13.49 9.12 -34.76
C ILE A 434 13.54 8.43 -36.13
N THR A 435 13.96 7.17 -36.13
CA THR A 435 13.99 6.33 -37.34
C THR A 435 12.84 5.35 -37.40
N HIS A 436 12.41 4.84 -36.25
CA HIS A 436 11.44 3.77 -36.15
C HIS A 436 10.48 3.96 -34.98
N ALA A 437 9.30 3.37 -35.12
CA ALA A 437 8.36 3.13 -34.04
C ALA A 437 8.14 1.62 -33.86
N ALA A 438 7.87 1.18 -32.64
CA ALA A 438 7.41 -0.16 -32.36
C ALA A 438 6.35 -0.19 -31.26
N TRP A 439 5.42 -1.14 -31.34
CA TRP A 439 4.38 -1.36 -30.35
C TRP A 439 3.86 -2.79 -30.42
N TYR A 440 3.25 -3.27 -29.34
CA TYR A 440 2.51 -4.52 -29.38
C TYR A 440 1.09 -4.30 -29.89
N ASP A 441 0.76 -4.96 -31.01
CA ASP A 441 -0.57 -4.93 -31.61
C ASP A 441 -1.39 -6.11 -31.10
N VAL A 442 -2.32 -5.83 -30.18
CA VAL A 442 -3.16 -6.85 -29.51
C VAL A 442 -4.04 -7.63 -30.49
N ILE A 443 -4.43 -7.03 -31.62
CA ILE A 443 -5.27 -7.69 -32.64
C ILE A 443 -4.47 -8.75 -33.40
N ARG A 444 -3.23 -8.42 -33.79
CA ARG A 444 -2.36 -9.34 -34.54
C ARG A 444 -1.50 -10.22 -33.64
N ASP A 445 -1.58 -10.01 -32.32
CA ASP A 445 -0.78 -10.71 -31.31
C ASP A 445 0.72 -10.72 -31.66
N LYS A 446 1.25 -9.54 -32.02
CA LYS A 446 2.66 -9.39 -32.36
C LYS A 446 3.14 -7.96 -32.20
N VAL A 447 4.45 -7.80 -32.13
CA VAL A 447 5.09 -6.49 -32.22
C VAL A 447 5.09 -6.01 -33.67
N ILE A 448 4.61 -4.79 -33.88
CA ILE A 448 4.76 -4.07 -35.14
C ILE A 448 6.00 -3.20 -35.03
N ILE A 449 6.79 -3.18 -36.11
CA ILE A 449 7.93 -2.28 -36.27
C ILE A 449 7.66 -1.50 -37.55
N TYR A 450 7.76 -0.17 -37.47
CA TYR A 450 7.47 0.73 -38.57
C TYR A 450 8.62 1.71 -38.77
N ASP A 451 9.12 1.81 -40.00
CA ASP A 451 10.10 2.81 -40.42
C ASP A 451 9.40 4.15 -40.68
N VAL A 452 9.48 5.04 -39.70
CA VAL A 452 8.79 6.33 -39.73
C VAL A 452 9.47 7.36 -40.63
N THR A 453 10.70 7.08 -41.09
CA THR A 453 11.40 7.93 -42.06
C THR A 453 10.72 7.90 -43.43
N LYS A 454 9.98 6.82 -43.73
CA LYS A 454 9.22 6.62 -44.97
C LYS A 454 7.76 7.06 -44.87
N MET A 455 7.33 7.52 -43.70
CA MET A 455 5.96 7.95 -43.45
C MET A 455 5.67 9.26 -44.21
N PRO A 456 4.59 9.40 -44.98
CA PRO A 456 4.22 10.71 -45.52
C PRO A 456 3.79 11.67 -44.41
N ASP A 457 3.89 12.97 -44.65
CA ASP A 457 3.35 13.98 -43.73
C ASP A 457 1.83 13.83 -43.59
N LEU A 458 1.32 14.05 -42.39
CA LEU A 458 -0.09 13.96 -42.01
C LEU A 458 -0.70 12.58 -42.33
N THR A 459 0.12 11.53 -42.19
CA THR A 459 -0.35 10.14 -42.17
C THR A 459 -0.51 9.69 -40.73
N ASP A 460 -1.48 8.82 -40.46
CA ASP A 460 -1.73 8.26 -39.13
C ASP A 460 -1.54 6.74 -39.12
N LEU A 461 -0.89 6.22 -38.08
CA LEU A 461 -0.84 4.79 -37.77
C LEU A 461 -1.75 4.55 -36.58
N PHE A 462 -2.82 3.77 -36.77
CA PHE A 462 -3.81 3.50 -35.72
C PHE A 462 -3.48 2.24 -34.92
N MET A 463 -3.81 2.31 -33.64
CA MET A 463 -3.57 1.28 -32.63
C MET A 463 -4.80 1.22 -31.71
N GLU A 464 -5.01 0.08 -31.05
CA GLU A 464 -6.02 0.01 -29.99
C GLU A 464 -5.73 1.06 -28.93
N ALA A 465 -6.79 1.63 -28.33
CA ALA A 465 -6.63 2.66 -27.31
C ALA A 465 -5.70 2.16 -26.21
N ASP A 466 -6.00 1.00 -25.62
CA ASP A 466 -5.24 0.43 -24.50
C ASP A 466 -3.96 -0.31 -24.96
N VAL A 467 -3.11 0.37 -25.74
CA VAL A 467 -1.81 -0.16 -26.14
C VAL A 467 -0.91 -0.31 -24.91
N PRO A 468 -0.44 -1.54 -24.58
CA PRO A 468 0.31 -1.76 -23.35
C PRO A 468 1.67 -1.05 -23.32
N TRP A 469 2.27 -0.86 -24.50
CA TRP A 469 3.49 -0.06 -24.65
C TRP A 469 3.68 0.39 -26.10
N ILE A 470 4.39 1.51 -26.25
CA ILE A 470 4.81 2.07 -27.54
C ILE A 470 6.22 2.65 -27.39
N THR A 471 7.00 2.63 -28.46
CA THR A 471 8.33 3.24 -28.46
C THR A 471 8.68 3.90 -29.78
N PHE A 472 9.43 4.99 -29.67
CA PHE A 472 10.22 5.58 -30.75
C PHE A 472 11.69 5.30 -30.50
N TYR A 473 12.45 5.01 -31.55
CA TYR A 473 13.89 4.85 -31.44
C TYR A 473 14.66 5.31 -32.69
N ASN A 474 15.91 5.66 -32.44
CA ASN A 474 16.92 5.87 -33.46
C ASN A 474 17.79 4.61 -33.55
N GLU A 475 17.71 3.92 -34.68
CA GLU A 475 18.46 2.68 -34.90
C GLU A 475 19.97 2.91 -35.00
N GLU A 476 20.40 4.03 -35.59
CA GLU A 476 21.81 4.36 -35.80
C GLU A 476 22.51 4.76 -34.49
N GLU A 477 21.88 5.65 -33.72
CA GLU A 477 22.41 6.15 -32.46
C GLU A 477 22.21 5.16 -31.29
N GLY A 478 21.28 4.22 -31.48
CA GLY A 478 20.90 3.22 -30.51
C GLY A 478 20.20 3.80 -29.29
N VAL A 479 19.40 4.85 -29.48
CA VAL A 479 18.65 5.53 -28.40
C VAL A 479 17.15 5.32 -28.61
N GLY A 480 16.47 4.83 -27.58
CA GLY A 480 15.03 4.63 -27.57
C GLY A 480 14.33 5.39 -26.44
N PHE A 481 13.08 5.75 -26.71
CA PHE A 481 12.13 6.32 -25.75
C PHE A 481 10.81 5.55 -25.84
N ALA A 482 10.32 5.05 -24.72
CA ALA A 482 9.11 4.24 -24.67
C ALA A 482 8.12 4.76 -23.62
N GLY A 483 6.83 4.63 -23.91
CA GLY A 483 5.77 4.67 -22.91
C GLY A 483 5.32 3.24 -22.61
N ILE A 484 5.35 2.86 -21.33
CA ILE A 484 4.72 1.64 -20.81
C ILE A 484 3.48 2.06 -20.02
N GLN A 485 2.32 1.55 -20.42
CA GLN A 485 1.05 1.92 -19.81
C GLN A 485 0.88 1.19 -18.48
N LEU A 486 0.67 1.94 -17.40
CA LEU A 486 0.45 1.37 -16.07
C LEU A 486 -1.03 1.41 -15.69
N GLU A 487 -1.71 2.52 -16.01
CA GLU A 487 -3.14 2.70 -15.75
C GLU A 487 -3.76 3.56 -16.85
N TYR A 488 -4.99 3.20 -17.24
CA TYR A 488 -5.85 3.99 -18.13
C TYR A 488 -7.29 3.86 -17.67
N SER A 489 -7.91 4.98 -17.30
CA SER A 489 -9.28 4.98 -16.79
C SER A 489 -10.07 6.15 -17.36
N ASN A 490 -11.30 5.84 -17.78
CA ASN A 490 -12.29 6.83 -18.17
C ASN A 490 -13.55 6.58 -17.36
N SER A 491 -13.92 7.57 -16.57
CA SER A 491 -15.06 7.47 -15.65
C SER A 491 -15.92 8.72 -15.74
N GLY A 492 -17.08 8.69 -15.09
CA GLY A 492 -17.89 9.87 -14.96
C GLY A 492 -18.72 9.82 -13.69
N LEU A 493 -18.72 10.93 -12.96
CA LEU A 493 -19.42 11.06 -11.68
C LEU A 493 -20.91 11.37 -11.92
N GLU A 494 -21.22 12.47 -12.60
CA GLU A 494 -22.60 12.90 -12.87
C GLU A 494 -23.19 12.28 -14.13
N ASN A 495 -22.37 11.99 -15.13
CA ASN A 495 -22.78 11.42 -16.41
C ASN A 495 -21.88 10.23 -16.75
N PRO A 496 -22.39 9.20 -17.43
CA PRO A 496 -21.54 8.16 -18.00
C PRO A 496 -20.44 8.76 -18.88
N SER A 497 -19.28 8.11 -18.92
CA SER A 497 -18.22 8.47 -19.87
C SER A 497 -18.75 8.40 -21.30
N ARG A 498 -18.55 9.46 -22.07
CA ARG A 498 -18.99 9.55 -23.47
C ARG A 498 -17.79 9.78 -24.39
N LEU A 499 -17.31 8.70 -24.98
CA LEU A 499 -16.17 8.70 -25.90
C LEU A 499 -16.64 8.40 -27.33
N LEU A 500 -16.06 9.08 -28.34
CA LEU A 500 -16.25 8.76 -29.74
C LEU A 500 -15.04 8.01 -30.28
N ASN A 501 -15.18 6.68 -30.41
CA ASN A 501 -14.20 5.78 -31.00
C ASN A 501 -12.77 6.03 -30.48
N PRO A 502 -12.49 5.72 -29.20
CA PRO A 502 -11.16 5.95 -28.65
C PRO A 502 -10.13 5.04 -29.34
N PHE A 503 -8.95 5.57 -29.63
CA PHE A 503 -7.82 4.86 -30.22
C PHE A 503 -6.50 5.52 -29.83
N PHE A 504 -5.39 4.81 -30.02
CA PHE A 504 -4.05 5.38 -29.93
C PHE A 504 -3.47 5.51 -31.33
N TYR A 505 -2.61 6.48 -31.58
CA TYR A 505 -2.07 6.68 -32.93
C TYR A 505 -0.71 7.34 -32.93
N ILE A 506 0.02 7.15 -34.02
CA ILE A 506 1.24 7.89 -34.38
C ILE A 506 0.93 8.77 -35.60
N THR A 507 1.36 10.03 -35.58
CA THR A 507 1.31 10.92 -36.74
C THR A 507 2.70 11.47 -37.06
N GLY A 508 3.02 11.54 -38.34
CA GLY A 508 4.25 12.14 -38.86
C GLY A 508 3.98 13.48 -39.54
N GLY A 509 4.84 14.46 -39.29
CA GLY A 509 4.87 15.78 -39.94
C GLY A 509 6.28 16.38 -39.83
N PRO A 510 6.45 17.68 -39.56
CA PRO A 510 7.75 18.27 -39.20
C PRO A 510 8.30 17.79 -37.83
N TRP A 511 7.45 17.11 -37.07
CA TRP A 511 7.67 16.37 -35.83
C TRP A 511 7.06 14.98 -35.99
N ILE A 512 7.30 14.08 -35.04
CA ILE A 512 6.58 12.82 -34.93
C ILE A 512 6.01 12.73 -33.53
N TYR A 513 4.77 12.28 -33.41
CA TYR A 513 4.15 12.12 -32.11
C TYR A 513 3.30 10.87 -32.05
N TRP A 514 3.07 10.41 -30.83
CA TRP A 514 1.95 9.54 -30.54
C TRP A 514 0.96 10.27 -29.64
N ALA A 515 -0.32 9.89 -29.69
CA ALA A 515 -1.34 10.43 -28.80
C ALA A 515 -2.50 9.44 -28.63
N ARG A 516 -3.27 9.61 -27.55
CA ARG A 516 -4.56 8.95 -27.35
C ARG A 516 -5.69 9.88 -27.75
N ALA A 517 -6.49 9.42 -28.70
CA ALA A 517 -7.80 10.00 -28.99
C ALA A 517 -8.83 9.45 -28.01
N LEU A 518 -9.45 10.31 -27.20
CA LEU A 518 -10.63 9.97 -26.39
C LEU A 518 -11.91 10.26 -27.20
N SER A 519 -11.96 11.42 -27.84
CA SER A 519 -12.95 11.78 -28.86
C SER A 519 -12.28 12.69 -29.88
N LEU A 520 -12.03 12.20 -31.09
CA LEU A 520 -11.28 12.96 -32.11
C LEU A 520 -11.98 13.01 -33.48
N PRO A 521 -13.15 13.67 -33.58
CA PRO A 521 -13.73 14.02 -34.88
C PRO A 521 -12.75 14.71 -35.82
N PHE A 522 -11.82 15.54 -35.32
CA PHE A 522 -10.88 16.32 -36.12
C PHE A 522 -10.09 15.51 -37.16
N LEU A 523 -9.69 14.27 -36.85
CA LEU A 523 -8.99 13.36 -37.79
C LEU A 523 -9.94 12.44 -38.58
N SER A 524 -11.25 12.56 -38.39
CA SER A 524 -12.25 11.77 -39.12
C SER A 524 -12.64 12.39 -40.45
N SER A 525 -13.27 11.60 -41.33
CA SER A 525 -13.84 12.09 -42.58
C SER A 525 -14.89 13.20 -42.40
N ASN A 526 -15.48 13.32 -41.21
CA ASN A 526 -16.46 14.34 -40.86
C ASN A 526 -15.92 15.28 -39.76
N MET A 527 -14.76 15.89 -40.01
CA MET A 527 -13.98 16.69 -39.06
C MET A 527 -14.67 17.85 -38.34
N GLN A 528 -15.87 18.22 -38.78
CA GLN A 528 -16.67 19.32 -38.22
C GLN A 528 -17.72 18.85 -37.21
N GLN A 529 -17.80 17.54 -36.93
CA GLN A 529 -18.75 16.99 -35.98
C GLN A 529 -18.33 17.29 -34.54
N MET A 530 -19.14 18.10 -33.87
CA MET A 530 -18.92 18.49 -32.49
C MET A 530 -19.45 17.42 -31.52
N VAL A 531 -18.56 16.77 -30.77
CA VAL A 531 -18.92 15.71 -29.80
C VAL A 531 -18.95 16.29 -28.39
N PRO A 532 -19.99 16.02 -27.58
CA PRO A 532 -20.03 16.52 -26.21
C PRO A 532 -19.09 15.71 -25.29
N ALA A 533 -18.14 16.40 -24.67
CA ALA A 533 -17.46 15.99 -23.45
C ALA A 533 -18.36 16.35 -22.26
N MET A 534 -18.83 15.35 -21.51
CA MET A 534 -19.90 15.53 -20.52
C MET A 534 -19.35 15.99 -19.18
N LYS A 535 -20.05 16.91 -18.51
CA LYS A 535 -19.79 17.27 -17.10
C LYS A 535 -19.64 16.01 -16.23
N GLY A 536 -18.62 16.02 -15.39
CA GLY A 536 -18.32 14.92 -14.48
C GLY A 536 -17.43 13.84 -15.06
N ASN A 537 -17.16 13.86 -16.37
CA ASN A 537 -16.23 12.91 -16.98
C ASN A 537 -14.79 13.22 -16.51
N ILE A 538 -14.08 12.16 -16.14
CA ILE A 538 -12.69 12.18 -15.69
C ILE A 538 -11.91 11.15 -16.50
N PHE A 539 -10.81 11.58 -17.10
CA PHE A 539 -9.90 10.75 -17.88
C PHE A 539 -8.54 10.79 -17.22
N SER A 540 -8.01 9.64 -16.83
CA SER A 540 -6.71 9.54 -16.17
C SER A 540 -5.81 8.52 -16.84
N GLU A 541 -4.51 8.85 -16.89
CA GLU A 541 -3.48 7.98 -17.42
C GLU A 541 -2.25 7.99 -16.53
N LYS A 542 -1.61 6.82 -16.41
CA LYS A 542 -0.33 6.65 -15.75
C LYS A 542 0.60 5.86 -16.66
N TRP A 543 1.74 6.45 -16.98
CA TRP A 543 2.76 5.89 -17.87
C TRP A 543 4.09 5.84 -17.16
N ALA A 544 4.86 4.78 -17.40
CA ALA A 544 6.30 4.80 -17.20
C ALA A 544 6.97 5.20 -18.52
N TYR A 545 7.64 6.34 -18.52
CA TYR A 545 8.43 6.80 -19.66
C TYR A 545 9.88 6.37 -19.48
N LEU A 546 10.34 5.49 -20.37
CA LEU A 546 11.61 4.78 -20.31
C LEU A 546 12.56 5.30 -21.39
N MET A 547 13.77 5.70 -21.00
CA MET A 547 14.90 5.92 -21.90
C MET A 547 15.76 4.66 -21.92
N TYR A 548 16.16 4.16 -23.08
CA TYR A 548 16.93 2.92 -23.17
C TYR A 548 17.91 2.90 -24.35
N GLU A 549 18.93 2.07 -24.24
CA GLU A 549 19.79 1.73 -25.38
C GLU A 549 19.17 0.57 -26.16
N THR A 550 19.09 0.69 -27.47
CA THR A 550 18.48 -0.35 -28.30
C THR A 550 19.35 -1.61 -28.33
N VAL A 551 18.71 -2.78 -28.33
CA VAL A 551 19.41 -4.05 -28.51
C VAL A 551 19.71 -4.25 -29.99
N LYS A 552 20.93 -4.70 -30.32
CA LYS A 552 21.28 -5.04 -31.70
C LYS A 552 20.52 -6.29 -32.15
N GLY A 553 19.91 -6.23 -33.32
CA GLY A 553 19.25 -7.38 -33.95
C GLY A 553 17.75 -7.17 -34.14
N ALA A 554 16.98 -8.26 -34.06
CA ALA A 554 15.58 -8.27 -34.45
C ALA A 554 14.62 -7.61 -33.44
N GLU A 555 15.06 -7.42 -32.18
CA GLU A 555 14.22 -6.89 -31.10
C GLU A 555 14.87 -5.66 -30.42
N PRO A 556 15.02 -4.52 -31.11
CA PRO A 556 15.61 -3.31 -30.53
C PRO A 556 14.93 -2.85 -29.24
N TRP A 557 13.64 -3.16 -29.09
CA TRP A 557 12.75 -2.79 -27.99
C TRP A 557 12.80 -3.75 -26.79
N ALA A 558 13.61 -4.83 -26.80
CA ALA A 558 13.62 -5.83 -25.72
C ALA A 558 13.69 -5.25 -24.27
N PRO A 559 14.44 -4.16 -23.99
CA PRO A 559 14.44 -3.52 -22.66
C PRO A 559 13.07 -3.01 -22.21
N VAL A 560 12.20 -2.63 -23.15
CA VAL A 560 10.82 -2.19 -22.87
C VAL A 560 10.02 -3.32 -22.23
N ILE A 561 10.15 -4.55 -22.75
CA ILE A 561 9.44 -5.72 -22.22
C ILE A 561 9.96 -6.14 -20.85
N GLU A 562 11.27 -6.06 -20.64
CA GLU A 562 11.89 -6.34 -19.35
C GLU A 562 11.34 -5.41 -18.26
N HIS A 563 11.34 -4.10 -18.53
CA HIS A 563 10.80 -3.12 -17.59
C HIS A 563 9.28 -3.22 -17.45
N MET A 564 8.54 -3.50 -18.54
CA MET A 564 7.09 -3.65 -18.50
C MET A 564 6.69 -4.74 -17.51
N LYS A 565 7.35 -5.91 -17.55
CA LYS A 565 7.05 -7.02 -16.62
C LYS A 565 7.22 -6.60 -15.15
N ALA A 566 8.20 -5.76 -14.84
CA ALA A 566 8.39 -5.25 -13.49
C ALA A 566 7.32 -4.22 -13.09
N LEU A 567 7.07 -3.25 -13.97
CA LEU A 567 6.24 -2.09 -13.69
C LEU A 567 4.74 -2.39 -13.63
N THR A 568 4.27 -3.35 -14.44
CA THR A 568 2.86 -3.77 -14.43
C THR A 568 2.55 -4.83 -13.36
N SER A 569 3.56 -5.23 -12.57
CA SER A 569 3.43 -6.17 -11.46
C SER A 569 4.09 -5.59 -10.20
N PRO A 570 3.50 -4.53 -9.61
CA PRO A 570 4.07 -3.89 -8.43
C PRO A 570 4.17 -4.86 -7.25
N LEU A 571 5.11 -4.58 -6.34
CA LEU A 571 5.24 -5.33 -5.09
C LEU A 571 3.94 -5.26 -4.29
N ARG A 572 3.47 -6.40 -3.79
CA ARG A 572 2.35 -6.42 -2.83
C ARG A 572 2.86 -5.91 -1.49
N ILE A 573 2.18 -4.93 -0.93
CA ILE A 573 2.50 -4.31 0.36
C ILE A 573 1.49 -4.79 1.41
N GLN A 574 1.98 -5.20 2.58
CA GLN A 574 1.17 -5.44 3.77
C GLN A 574 1.76 -4.69 4.96
N LEU A 575 0.97 -3.77 5.53
CA LEU A 575 1.30 -3.08 6.78
C LEU A 575 0.80 -3.91 7.97
N VAL A 576 1.64 -4.07 8.99
CA VAL A 576 1.33 -4.75 10.25
C VAL A 576 1.84 -3.88 11.39
N GLU A 577 0.98 -3.65 12.38
CA GLU A 577 1.21 -2.68 13.45
C GLU A 577 0.90 -3.33 14.80
N GLU A 578 1.61 -2.88 15.84
CA GLU A 578 1.26 -3.20 17.21
C GLU A 578 -0.06 -2.52 17.56
N VAL A 579 -0.93 -3.22 18.30
CA VAL A 579 -2.18 -2.62 18.78
C VAL A 579 -1.85 -1.71 19.96
N ASP A 580 -2.17 -0.43 19.83
CA ASP A 580 -1.90 0.57 20.86
C ASP A 580 -2.83 0.42 22.07
N ASP A 581 -2.34 0.84 23.24
CA ASP A 581 -3.09 0.81 24.51
C ASP A 581 -4.37 1.68 24.45
N ARG A 582 -4.41 2.70 23.59
CA ARG A 582 -5.55 3.61 23.33
C ARG A 582 -6.68 2.97 22.53
N VAL A 583 -6.41 1.94 21.74
CA VAL A 583 -7.46 1.23 20.98
C VAL A 583 -8.48 0.68 21.98
N SER A 584 -9.78 0.60 21.66
CA SER A 584 -10.75 -0.02 22.59
C SER A 584 -10.60 -1.55 22.65
N LYS A 585 -10.88 -2.17 23.81
CA LYS A 585 -11.02 -3.64 23.93
C LYS A 585 -12.44 -4.11 23.61
N THR A 586 -13.40 -3.19 23.66
CA THR A 586 -14.81 -3.47 23.42
C THR A 586 -15.15 -3.19 21.97
N VAL A 587 -16.00 -4.04 21.40
CA VAL A 587 -16.68 -3.74 20.15
C VAL A 587 -18.08 -3.28 20.52
N THR A 588 -18.27 -1.97 20.44
CA THR A 588 -19.57 -1.34 20.55
C THR A 588 -19.89 -0.75 19.18
N GLU A 589 -21.09 -1.05 18.65
CA GLU A 589 -21.58 -0.34 17.47
C GLU A 589 -21.83 1.12 17.84
N LEU A 590 -21.21 2.04 17.09
CA LEU A 590 -21.38 3.47 17.26
C LEU A 590 -22.22 3.98 16.10
N TYR A 591 -23.39 4.56 16.42
CA TYR A 591 -24.28 5.17 15.45
C TYR A 591 -23.97 6.66 15.38
N VAL A 592 -23.47 7.11 14.22
CA VAL A 592 -23.23 8.53 13.96
C VAL A 592 -24.49 9.20 13.37
N ASP A 593 -25.34 8.42 12.72
CA ASP A 593 -26.64 8.84 12.15
C ASP A 593 -27.77 7.92 12.63
N ASP A 594 -29.04 8.33 12.39
CA ASP A 594 -30.26 7.54 12.69
C ASP A 594 -30.39 6.21 11.90
N GLY A 595 -29.42 5.93 11.01
CA GLY A 595 -29.42 4.76 10.13
C GLY A 595 -29.09 3.46 10.87
N LYS A 596 -30.01 2.51 10.83
CA LYS A 596 -29.79 1.12 11.29
C LYS A 596 -29.07 0.30 10.21
N SER A 597 -27.98 -0.36 10.59
CA SER A 597 -27.10 -1.17 9.75
C SER A 597 -27.60 -2.60 9.48
N GLY A 598 -28.62 -3.07 10.20
CA GLY A 598 -29.14 -4.44 10.11
C GLY A 598 -28.36 -5.47 10.94
N TRP A 599 -27.40 -5.02 11.75
CA TRP A 599 -26.77 -5.81 12.81
C TRP A 599 -27.53 -5.71 14.15
N GLU A 600 -28.52 -4.81 14.25
CA GLU A 600 -29.28 -4.59 15.47
C GLU A 600 -30.05 -5.84 15.88
N GLY A 601 -29.86 -6.28 17.12
CA GLY A 601 -30.64 -7.39 17.66
C GLY A 601 -30.43 -8.71 16.92
N ARG A 602 -29.35 -8.85 16.12
CA ARG A 602 -28.86 -10.18 15.75
C ARG A 602 -28.44 -10.89 17.03
N ASP A 603 -29.29 -11.78 17.49
CA ASP A 603 -28.83 -13.02 18.12
C ASP A 603 -27.86 -13.62 17.10
N THR A 604 -26.55 -13.44 17.33
CA THR A 604 -25.50 -14.05 16.53
C THR A 604 -25.64 -15.54 16.72
N GLY A 605 -26.51 -16.15 15.91
CA GLY A 605 -27.10 -17.49 16.02
C GLY A 605 -26.11 -18.65 15.95
N ARG A 606 -25.16 -18.63 16.87
CA ARG A 606 -24.38 -19.72 17.43
C ARG A 606 -24.30 -19.45 18.94
N HIS A 607 -25.46 -19.28 19.58
CA HIS A 607 -25.55 -19.17 21.04
C HIS A 607 -25.18 -20.50 21.73
#